data_AF-A0A8J4BCN3-F1
#
_entry.id   AF-A0A8J4BCN3-F1
#
_cell.length_a   1.000
_cell.length_b   1.000
_cell.length_c   1.000
_cell.angle_alpha   90.00
_cell.angle_beta   90.00
_cell.angle_gamma   90.00
#
_symmetry.space_group_name_H-M   'P 1'
#
loop_
_entity.id
_entity.type
_entity.pdbx_description
1 polymer ?
#
loop_
_entity_poly.entity_id
_entity_poly.type
_entity_poly.pdbx_seq_one_letter_code
_entity_poly.pdbx_strand_id
1 'polypeptide(L)'
;GCQGPKIRQVCERKRDICTTASVSLASVPRSVKMTFLADLLEVARAPVLNDVSTDLEDPPSYILAQHGPLPEYWKPRIRAAYPYIQPLRILFPSTPNPDTNLLPEAAQEASPVTVPAPAVKPILDALMAAANAMPQWHVERVIPDIKGSGSAAAAVASGPSVIMAEAVVTTRMLKFKDDVIVRVRPEWGSTAAVERDVGAGEGAGREPVVLRVDVRSKSRVGKGDLAANARRIRMFLDKLRTELEQQGLKVATNKLAKQ
;
A
#
# COMPACT_ATOMS: atom_id res chain seq x y z
N GLY A 1 -47.40 61.41 -17.08
CA GLY A 1 -46.42 62.22 -16.35
C GLY A 1 -45.11 61.46 -16.26
N CYS A 2 -44.01 62.15 -16.60
CA CYS A 2 -42.64 62.09 -16.04
C CYS A 2 -42.36 60.95 -15.03
N GLN A 3 -41.28 60.17 -15.07
CA GLN A 3 -39.84 60.50 -15.21
C GLN A 3 -39.01 59.19 -15.37
N GLY A 4 -37.85 59.23 -16.05
CA GLY A 4 -36.82 58.16 -16.08
C GLY A 4 -35.86 58.19 -14.87
N PRO A 5 -34.61 57.62 -14.90
CA PRO A 5 -33.90 56.95 -16.00
C PRO A 5 -33.24 55.58 -15.64
N LYS A 6 -32.54 55.06 -16.65
CA LYS A 6 -32.03 53.70 -16.94
C LYS A 6 -30.80 53.22 -16.12
N ILE A 7 -30.51 51.92 -16.32
CA ILE A 7 -29.21 51.19 -16.31
C ILE A 7 -28.84 50.47 -14.99
N ARG A 8 -28.92 49.13 -14.94
CA ARG A 8 -27.81 48.18 -15.22
C ARG A 8 -28.25 46.72 -15.05
N GLN A 9 -27.72 45.88 -15.94
CA GLN A 9 -27.78 44.41 -15.95
C GLN A 9 -27.59 43.77 -14.57
N VAL A 10 -28.31 42.66 -14.35
CA VAL A 10 -27.77 41.32 -14.03
C VAL A 10 -28.94 40.54 -13.41
N CYS A 11 -29.46 39.57 -14.16
CA CYS A 11 -29.92 38.27 -13.65
C CYS A 11 -30.67 37.55 -14.76
N GLU A 12 -29.91 36.71 -15.46
CA GLU A 12 -30.40 35.51 -16.12
C GLU A 12 -31.36 34.76 -15.19
N ARG A 13 -32.56 34.43 -15.65
CA ARG A 13 -33.30 33.25 -15.18
C ARG A 13 -34.52 32.96 -16.04
N LYS A 14 -34.51 31.75 -16.60
CA LYS A 14 -35.67 30.88 -16.80
C LYS A 14 -36.72 31.37 -17.81
N ARG A 15 -36.57 30.90 -19.04
CA ARG A 15 -37.40 29.83 -19.62
C ARG A 15 -36.95 29.59 -21.06
N ASP A 16 -37.40 28.47 -21.60
CA ASP A 16 -37.27 28.05 -22.99
C ASP A 16 -35.96 27.32 -23.31
N ILE A 17 -36.07 25.99 -23.40
CA ILE A 17 -35.79 25.22 -24.63
C ILE A 17 -36.27 23.79 -24.32
N CYS A 18 -37.49 23.50 -24.77
CA CYS A 18 -37.96 22.15 -25.03
C CYS A 18 -38.03 22.03 -26.55
N THR A 19 -36.88 21.77 -27.17
CA THR A 19 -36.81 21.52 -28.62
C THR A 19 -35.73 20.48 -28.90
N THR A 20 -36.22 19.32 -29.32
CA THR A 20 -35.56 18.25 -30.08
C THR A 20 -34.13 18.49 -30.55
N ALA A 21 -33.20 17.65 -30.09
CA ALA A 21 -31.97 17.33 -30.82
C ALA A 21 -31.66 15.84 -30.65
N SER A 22 -31.94 15.07 -31.69
CA SER A 22 -31.54 13.67 -31.85
C SER A 22 -30.01 13.61 -31.89
N VAL A 23 -29.37 13.08 -30.83
CA VAL A 23 -27.93 12.81 -30.84
C VAL A 23 -27.71 11.46 -31.51
N SER A 24 -27.10 11.52 -32.68
CA SER A 24 -26.63 10.39 -33.46
C SER A 24 -25.65 9.54 -32.62
N LEU A 25 -25.88 8.23 -32.48
CA LEU A 25 -24.89 7.27 -31.99
C LEU A 25 -23.81 7.10 -33.07
N ALA A 26 -22.82 7.98 -33.07
CA ALA A 26 -21.62 7.80 -33.88
C ALA A 26 -20.36 8.09 -33.07
N SER A 27 -19.49 7.08 -33.03
CA SER A 27 -18.08 7.12 -32.64
C SER A 27 -17.73 7.46 -31.19
N VAL A 28 -17.88 6.49 -30.29
CA VAL A 28 -16.91 6.34 -29.19
C VAL A 28 -15.60 5.82 -29.81
N PRO A 29 -14.45 6.48 -29.63
CA PRO A 29 -13.19 6.01 -30.19
C PRO A 29 -12.83 4.63 -29.62
N ARG A 30 -12.79 3.63 -30.51
CA ARG A 30 -12.25 2.28 -30.32
C ARG A 30 -10.73 2.36 -30.11
N SER A 31 -10.28 2.86 -28.98
CA SER A 31 -8.83 2.99 -28.70
C SER A 31 -8.52 2.86 -27.21
N VAL A 32 -9.13 1.87 -26.55
CA VAL A 32 -8.44 1.17 -25.46
C VAL A 32 -7.90 -0.10 -26.09
N LYS A 33 -6.77 0.01 -26.79
CA LYS A 33 -6.07 -1.16 -27.32
C LYS A 33 -5.70 -2.04 -26.15
N MET A 34 -6.37 -3.19 -26.10
CA MET A 34 -6.13 -4.36 -25.25
C MET A 34 -4.62 -4.60 -25.07
N THR A 35 -4.06 -4.20 -23.93
CA THR A 35 -2.69 -4.58 -23.51
C THR A 35 -2.62 -5.99 -22.91
N PHE A 36 -3.62 -6.84 -23.15
CA PHE A 36 -3.75 -8.17 -22.55
C PHE A 36 -2.85 -9.26 -23.16
N LEU A 37 -2.19 -9.01 -24.30
CA LEU A 37 -1.43 -10.05 -25.01
C LEU A 37 -0.04 -10.31 -24.41
N ALA A 38 0.56 -9.33 -23.73
CA ALA A 38 1.84 -9.53 -23.05
C ALA A 38 1.70 -10.36 -21.77
N ASP A 39 0.62 -10.16 -21.01
CA ASP A 39 0.36 -10.86 -19.74
C ASP A 39 0.09 -12.37 -19.94
N LEU A 40 -0.43 -12.78 -21.10
CA LEU A 40 -0.81 -14.17 -21.35
C LEU A 40 0.40 -15.12 -21.48
N LEU A 41 1.54 -14.61 -21.96
CA LEU A 41 2.76 -15.42 -22.14
C LEU A 41 3.49 -15.68 -20.80
N GLU A 42 3.34 -14.78 -19.83
CA GLU A 42 3.95 -14.90 -18.50
C GLU A 42 3.24 -15.98 -17.65
N VAL A 43 1.93 -16.15 -17.85
CA VAL A 43 1.07 -17.14 -17.18
C VAL A 43 1.51 -18.60 -17.46
N ALA A 44 1.97 -18.89 -18.68
CA ALA A 44 2.33 -20.25 -19.09
C ALA A 44 3.64 -20.77 -18.46
N ARG A 45 4.49 -19.88 -17.94
CA ARG A 45 5.78 -20.21 -17.32
C ARG A 45 5.77 -20.06 -15.80
N ALA A 46 4.67 -19.60 -15.22
CA ALA A 46 4.55 -19.40 -13.79
C ALA A 46 4.68 -20.76 -13.06
N PRO A 47 5.53 -20.86 -12.02
CA PRO A 47 5.59 -22.06 -11.21
C PRO A 47 4.24 -22.32 -10.53
N VAL A 48 3.92 -23.59 -10.31
CA VAL A 48 2.76 -24.02 -9.52
C VAL A 48 2.97 -23.62 -8.06
N LEU A 49 2.59 -22.39 -7.74
CA LEU A 49 2.65 -21.74 -6.43
C LEU A 49 1.27 -21.14 -6.13
N ASN A 50 0.88 -21.12 -4.87
CA ASN A 50 -0.38 -20.50 -4.44
C ASN A 50 -0.21 -19.63 -3.18
N ASP A 51 1.02 -19.30 -2.84
CA ASP A 51 1.43 -18.58 -1.63
C ASP A 51 2.72 -17.85 -1.97
N VAL A 52 2.70 -16.53 -1.87
CA VAL A 52 3.80 -15.64 -2.24
C VAL A 52 3.92 -14.56 -1.18
N SER A 53 5.15 -14.22 -0.79
CA SER A 53 5.45 -13.16 0.19
C SER A 53 6.58 -12.28 -0.33
N THR A 54 6.54 -10.99 -0.01
CA THR A 54 7.66 -10.06 -0.22
C THR A 54 8.81 -10.32 0.75
N ASP A 55 8.52 -10.81 1.96
CA ASP A 55 9.52 -11.28 2.93
C ASP A 55 9.52 -12.80 2.90
N LEU A 56 10.58 -13.41 2.33
CA LEU A 56 10.72 -14.85 2.29
C LEU A 56 11.39 -15.41 3.55
N GLU A 57 12.14 -14.58 4.27
CA GLU A 57 12.87 -15.03 5.46
C GLU A 57 11.96 -14.97 6.69
N ASP A 58 11.20 -13.89 6.84
CA ASP A 58 10.18 -13.71 7.88
C ASP A 58 8.83 -13.31 7.26
N PRO A 59 8.10 -14.24 6.61
CA PRO A 59 6.83 -13.92 5.97
C PRO A 59 5.77 -13.51 7.01
N PRO A 60 4.95 -12.48 6.75
CA PRO A 60 3.87 -12.10 7.66
C PRO A 60 2.86 -13.25 7.82
N SER A 61 2.47 -13.50 9.08
CA SER A 61 1.45 -14.48 9.43
C SER A 61 0.04 -13.89 9.34
N TYR A 62 -0.91 -14.70 8.89
CA TYR A 62 -2.31 -14.34 8.88
C TYR A 62 -2.89 -14.33 10.30
N ILE A 63 -3.88 -13.47 10.54
CA ILE A 63 -4.53 -13.30 11.85
C ILE A 63 -5.88 -14.02 11.86
N LEU A 64 -6.67 -13.81 10.82
CA LEU A 64 -7.99 -14.41 10.63
C LEU A 64 -7.90 -15.74 9.89
N ALA A 65 -7.20 -15.76 8.76
CA ALA A 65 -7.02 -16.96 7.99
C ALA A 65 -6.05 -17.93 8.70
N GLN A 66 -6.47 -19.19 8.86
CA GLN A 66 -5.67 -20.23 9.52
C GLN A 66 -4.70 -20.89 8.53
N HIS A 67 -3.72 -20.12 8.05
CA HIS A 67 -2.68 -20.63 7.15
C HIS A 67 -1.40 -20.95 7.92
N GLY A 68 -0.74 -22.05 7.51
CA GLY A 68 0.59 -22.40 8.01
C GLY A 68 1.71 -21.48 7.49
N PRO A 69 2.97 -21.75 7.87
CA PRO A 69 4.13 -21.00 7.38
C PRO A 69 4.26 -21.12 5.86
N LEU A 70 4.94 -20.15 5.23
CA LEU A 70 5.30 -20.25 3.83
C LEU A 70 6.22 -21.47 3.64
N PRO A 71 5.92 -22.41 2.70
CA PRO A 71 6.74 -23.60 2.54
C PRO A 71 8.19 -23.27 2.18
N GLU A 72 9.15 -23.83 2.92
CA GLU A 72 10.58 -23.52 2.75
C GLU A 72 11.07 -23.76 1.32
N TYR A 73 10.64 -24.86 0.71
CA TYR A 73 10.99 -25.24 -0.66
C TYR A 73 10.38 -24.32 -1.73
N TRP A 74 9.42 -23.45 -1.39
CA TRP A 74 8.85 -22.47 -2.31
C TRP A 74 9.68 -21.19 -2.38
N LYS A 75 10.37 -20.80 -1.30
CA LYS A 75 11.16 -19.57 -1.24
C LYS A 75 12.14 -19.41 -2.41
N PRO A 76 13.00 -20.39 -2.78
CA PRO A 76 13.88 -20.23 -3.94
C PRO A 76 13.12 -20.12 -5.27
N ARG A 77 11.97 -20.79 -5.41
CA ARG A 77 11.13 -20.72 -6.61
C ARG A 77 10.45 -19.36 -6.74
N ILE A 78 9.95 -18.80 -5.64
CA ILE A 78 9.38 -17.46 -5.58
C ILE A 78 10.45 -16.43 -5.94
N ARG A 79 11.63 -16.51 -5.32
CA ARG A 79 12.76 -15.61 -5.58
C ARG A 79 13.20 -15.63 -7.05
N ALA A 80 13.26 -16.80 -7.66
CA ALA A 80 13.64 -16.96 -9.06
C ALA A 80 12.54 -16.50 -10.04
N ALA A 81 11.27 -16.81 -9.75
CA ALA A 81 10.16 -16.48 -10.66
C ALA A 81 9.71 -15.02 -10.56
N TYR A 82 9.80 -14.43 -9.37
CA TYR A 82 9.27 -13.09 -9.07
C TYR A 82 10.32 -12.21 -8.36
N PRO A 83 11.50 -11.97 -8.97
CA PRO A 83 12.58 -11.20 -8.34
C PRO A 83 12.20 -9.74 -8.05
N TYR A 84 11.15 -9.25 -8.73
CA TYR A 84 10.58 -7.91 -8.56
C TYR A 84 9.67 -7.78 -7.34
N ILE A 85 9.22 -8.89 -6.73
CA ILE A 85 8.39 -8.85 -5.52
C ILE A 85 9.29 -8.65 -4.32
N GLN A 86 9.35 -7.41 -3.85
CA GLN A 86 10.17 -6.99 -2.73
C GLN A 86 9.37 -6.11 -1.77
N PRO A 87 9.77 -6.03 -0.49
CA PRO A 87 9.13 -5.15 0.47
C PRO A 87 9.21 -3.69 0.03
N LEU A 88 8.17 -2.92 0.31
CA LEU A 88 8.21 -1.47 0.10
C LEU A 88 8.87 -0.81 1.33
N ARG A 89 9.67 0.24 1.11
CA ARG A 89 10.31 0.99 2.19
C ARG A 89 9.85 2.44 2.19
N ILE A 90 9.49 2.93 3.35
CA ILE A 90 9.03 4.29 3.61
C ILE A 90 10.10 4.97 4.45
N LEU A 91 10.57 6.12 4.00
CA LEU A 91 11.46 6.98 4.77
C LEU A 91 10.60 7.96 5.55
N PHE A 92 10.57 7.81 6.87
CA PHE A 92 9.86 8.72 7.76
C PHE A 92 10.85 9.66 8.43
N PRO A 93 10.66 10.99 8.33
CA PRO A 93 11.54 11.92 9.02
C PRO A 93 11.40 11.72 10.53
N SER A 94 12.50 11.45 11.21
CA SER A 94 12.50 11.43 12.67
C SER A 94 12.25 12.86 13.17
N THR A 95 11.10 13.12 13.78
CA THR A 95 10.91 14.34 14.58
C THR A 95 11.65 14.17 15.90
N PRO A 96 12.35 15.20 16.41
CA PRO A 96 12.94 15.15 17.75
C PRO A 96 11.85 14.79 18.77
N ASN A 97 11.98 13.65 19.45
CA ASN A 97 11.27 13.44 20.70
C ASN A 97 12.11 14.09 21.81
N PRO A 98 11.69 15.22 22.40
CA PRO A 98 12.49 15.97 23.37
C PRO A 98 12.91 15.12 24.57
N ASP A 99 12.17 14.06 24.90
CA ASP A 99 12.45 13.20 26.05
C ASP A 99 13.56 12.15 25.77
N THR A 100 13.79 11.79 24.50
CA THR A 100 14.78 10.74 24.14
C THR A 100 16.22 11.25 24.06
N ASN A 101 16.43 12.56 23.94
CA ASN A 101 17.77 13.16 23.91
C ASN A 101 18.41 13.24 25.31
N LEU A 102 17.63 12.99 26.36
CA LEU A 102 18.09 12.95 27.75
C LEU A 102 18.50 11.53 28.19
N LEU A 103 18.30 10.52 27.33
CA LEU A 103 18.63 9.13 27.63
C LEU A 103 20.08 8.81 27.22
N PRO A 104 20.83 8.03 28.03
CA PRO A 104 22.15 7.53 27.65
C PRO A 104 22.09 6.78 26.30
N GLU A 105 23.17 6.83 25.53
CA GLU A 105 23.27 6.23 24.18
C GLU A 105 22.83 4.75 24.16
N ALA A 106 23.21 3.97 25.17
CA ALA A 106 22.78 2.58 25.37
C ALA A 106 21.26 2.40 25.59
N ALA A 107 20.57 3.40 26.17
CA ALA A 107 19.12 3.40 26.36
C ALA A 107 18.36 3.88 25.10
N GLN A 108 19.02 4.62 24.21
CA GLN A 108 18.49 4.94 22.88
C GLN A 108 18.51 3.71 21.97
N GLU A 109 19.54 2.86 22.07
CA GLU A 109 19.60 1.57 21.36
C GLU A 109 18.61 0.53 21.91
N ALA A 110 18.27 0.59 23.21
CA ALA A 110 17.37 -0.35 23.87
C ALA A 110 15.88 0.03 23.81
N SER A 111 15.54 1.22 23.30
CA SER A 111 14.14 1.64 23.15
C SER A 111 13.48 0.85 22.01
N PRO A 112 12.30 0.22 22.21
CA PRO A 112 11.65 -0.51 21.14
C PRO A 112 11.36 0.45 20.00
N VAL A 113 11.97 0.23 18.84
CA VAL A 113 11.67 1.00 17.65
C VAL A 113 10.22 0.71 17.29
N THR A 114 9.36 1.72 17.41
CA THR A 114 7.95 1.68 17.05
C THR A 114 7.74 2.36 15.71
N VAL A 115 6.60 2.10 15.07
CA VAL A 115 6.10 2.95 14.01
C VAL A 115 5.81 4.32 14.65
N PRO A 116 6.43 5.42 14.17
CA PRO A 116 6.23 6.74 14.77
C PRO A 116 4.74 7.08 14.81
N ALA A 117 4.22 7.52 15.97
CA ALA A 117 2.80 7.86 16.12
C ALA A 117 2.27 8.80 15.01
N PRO A 118 3.02 9.84 14.56
CA PRO A 118 2.60 10.69 13.44
C PRO A 118 2.54 9.96 12.09
N ALA A 119 3.26 8.86 11.91
CA ALA A 119 3.25 8.05 10.70
C ALA A 119 2.03 7.13 10.61
N VAL A 120 1.44 6.75 11.75
CA VAL A 120 0.39 5.72 11.82
C VAL A 120 -0.81 6.08 10.96
N LYS A 121 -1.39 7.27 11.16
CA LYS A 121 -2.61 7.67 10.44
C LYS A 121 -2.38 7.76 8.91
N PRO A 122 -1.36 8.48 8.41
CA PRO A 122 -1.00 8.47 6.99
C PRO A 122 -0.87 7.08 6.38
N ILE A 123 -0.21 6.15 7.09
CA ILE A 123 -0.03 4.77 6.63
C ILE A 123 -1.35 4.03 6.57
N LEU A 124 -2.19 4.15 7.60
CA LEU A 124 -3.50 3.52 7.63
C LEU A 124 -4.42 4.05 6.51
N ASP A 125 -4.44 5.37 6.30
CA ASP A 125 -5.22 5.99 5.24
C ASP A 125 -4.78 5.48 3.85
N ALA A 126 -3.46 5.42 3.61
CA ALA A 126 -2.90 4.91 2.35
C ALA A 126 -3.19 3.42 2.15
N LEU A 127 -3.09 2.59 3.20
CA LEU A 127 -3.42 1.15 3.13
C LEU A 127 -4.89 0.95 2.75
N MET A 128 -5.80 1.69 3.38
CA MET A 128 -7.23 1.60 3.11
C MET A 128 -7.57 2.11 1.71
N ALA A 129 -6.98 3.23 1.29
CA ALA A 129 -7.18 3.77 -0.06
C ALA A 129 -6.69 2.77 -1.13
N ALA A 130 -5.48 2.24 -0.97
CA ALA A 130 -4.92 1.25 -1.88
C ALA A 130 -5.75 -0.03 -1.96
N ALA A 131 -6.21 -0.55 -0.80
CA ALA A 131 -7.07 -1.73 -0.74
C ALA A 131 -8.44 -1.50 -1.41
N ASN A 132 -9.07 -0.35 -1.17
CA ASN A 132 -10.35 0.02 -1.79
C ASN A 132 -10.25 0.21 -3.31
N ALA A 133 -9.07 0.63 -3.80
CA ALA A 133 -8.79 0.76 -5.22
C ALA A 133 -8.47 -0.58 -5.90
N MET A 134 -8.37 -1.69 -5.15
CA MET A 134 -8.15 -3.02 -5.70
C MET A 134 -9.48 -3.72 -6.03
N PRO A 135 -9.59 -4.37 -7.20
CA PRO A 135 -10.83 -4.99 -7.63
C PRO A 135 -11.19 -6.20 -6.77
N GLN A 136 -12.41 -6.22 -6.21
CA GLN A 136 -12.95 -7.36 -5.45
C GLN A 136 -12.19 -7.68 -4.15
N TRP A 137 -11.52 -6.68 -3.57
CA TRP A 137 -10.95 -6.78 -2.24
C TRP A 137 -12.00 -6.41 -1.20
N HIS A 138 -12.01 -7.16 -0.11
CA HIS A 138 -12.78 -6.88 1.09
C HIS A 138 -11.82 -6.89 2.28
N VAL A 139 -11.57 -5.72 2.87
CA VAL A 139 -10.74 -5.61 4.07
C VAL A 139 -11.54 -6.17 5.24
N GLU A 140 -11.03 -7.23 5.87
CA GLU A 140 -11.70 -7.88 7.00
C GLU A 140 -11.25 -7.25 8.32
N ARG A 141 -9.97 -6.88 8.42
CA ARG A 141 -9.40 -6.39 9.67
C ARG A 141 -8.16 -5.54 9.45
N VAL A 142 -8.05 -4.49 10.26
CA VAL A 142 -6.82 -3.72 10.43
C VAL A 142 -6.50 -3.64 11.92
N ILE A 143 -5.32 -4.09 12.32
CA ILE A 143 -4.82 -4.09 13.70
C ILE A 143 -3.50 -3.32 13.76
N PRO A 144 -3.44 -2.13 14.36
CA PRO A 144 -2.20 -1.62 14.91
C PRO A 144 -1.87 -2.46 16.17
N ASP A 145 -0.85 -3.33 16.10
CA ASP A 145 -0.40 -4.11 17.25
C ASP A 145 0.54 -3.24 18.08
N ILE A 146 0.09 -2.91 19.30
CA ILE A 146 0.87 -2.14 20.25
C ILE A 146 1.38 -3.10 21.33
N LYS A 147 2.55 -3.70 21.09
CA LYS A 147 3.23 -4.49 22.13
C LYS A 147 3.87 -3.54 23.13
N GLY A 148 3.19 -3.35 24.26
CA GLY A 148 3.74 -2.68 25.43
C GLY A 148 2.86 -2.97 26.65
N SER A 149 3.45 -3.36 27.77
CA SER A 149 2.77 -3.65 29.05
C SER A 149 2.22 -2.39 29.75
N GLY A 150 1.95 -1.33 29.00
CA GLY A 150 1.48 -0.03 29.48
C GLY A 150 0.02 0.24 29.11
N SER A 151 -0.53 1.33 29.67
CA SER A 151 -1.87 1.83 29.33
C SER A 151 -2.02 2.07 27.82
N ALA A 152 -3.19 1.77 27.27
CA ALA A 152 -3.55 2.03 25.88
C ALA A 152 -3.25 3.47 25.43
N ALA A 153 -3.35 4.46 26.33
CA ALA A 153 -3.02 5.86 26.04
C ALA A 153 -1.52 6.10 25.82
N ALA A 154 -0.64 5.45 26.61
CA ALA A 154 0.81 5.55 26.46
C ALA A 154 1.30 4.82 25.19
N ALA A 155 0.68 3.67 24.92
CA ALA A 155 0.83 2.89 23.70
C ALA A 155 0.47 3.69 22.43
N VAL A 156 -0.63 4.46 22.48
CA VAL A 156 -1.03 5.36 21.38
C VAL A 156 -0.06 6.54 21.22
N ALA A 157 0.51 7.06 22.30
CA ALA A 157 1.49 8.15 22.25
C ALA A 157 2.85 7.73 21.64
N SER A 158 3.30 6.51 21.90
CA SER A 158 4.55 5.94 21.36
C SER A 158 4.41 5.35 19.95
N GLY A 159 3.17 5.05 19.53
CA GLY A 159 2.87 4.32 18.29
C GLY A 159 3.02 2.79 18.44
N PRO A 160 2.44 2.02 17.49
CA PRO A 160 2.48 0.57 17.50
C PRO A 160 3.85 0.02 17.14
N SER A 161 4.19 -1.17 17.62
CA SER A 161 5.40 -1.87 17.18
C SER A 161 5.26 -2.39 15.74
N VAL A 162 4.03 -2.73 15.33
CA VAL A 162 3.72 -3.21 13.98
C VAL A 162 2.27 -2.85 13.61
N ILE A 163 2.01 -2.56 12.34
CA ILE A 163 0.65 -2.45 11.80
C ILE A 163 0.40 -3.68 10.93
N MET A 164 -0.74 -4.35 11.12
CA MET A 164 -1.17 -5.48 10.30
C MET A 164 -2.54 -5.22 9.69
N ALA A 165 -2.70 -5.50 8.41
CA ALA A 165 -3.98 -5.39 7.70
C ALA A 165 -4.25 -6.66 6.90
N GLU A 166 -5.41 -7.30 7.13
CA GLU A 166 -5.83 -8.52 6.46
C GLU A 166 -7.06 -8.27 5.58
N ALA A 167 -7.01 -8.77 4.36
CA ALA A 167 -8.08 -8.65 3.37
C ALA A 167 -8.33 -9.99 2.67
N VAL A 168 -9.57 -10.18 2.22
CA VAL A 168 -9.99 -11.30 1.38
C VAL A 168 -10.26 -10.79 -0.02
N VAL A 169 -9.75 -11.51 -1.02
CA VAL A 169 -9.90 -11.19 -2.44
C VAL A 169 -10.70 -12.28 -3.11
N THR A 170 -11.74 -11.90 -3.86
CA THR A 170 -12.56 -12.85 -4.62
C THR A 170 -12.27 -12.76 -6.12
N THR A 171 -11.84 -13.87 -6.72
CA THR A 171 -11.56 -13.93 -8.17
C THR A 171 -12.86 -13.91 -9.00
N ARG A 172 -12.84 -13.20 -10.14
CA ARG A 172 -14.06 -12.87 -10.90
C ARG A 172 -14.80 -14.06 -11.53
N MET A 173 -14.08 -15.10 -11.99
CA MET A 173 -14.71 -16.17 -12.80
C MET A 173 -15.14 -17.39 -12.00
N LEU A 174 -14.33 -17.82 -11.03
CA LEU A 174 -14.59 -19.04 -10.23
C LEU A 174 -14.88 -18.73 -8.76
N LYS A 175 -14.88 -17.45 -8.36
CA LYS A 175 -15.09 -16.99 -6.97
C LYS A 175 -14.14 -17.64 -5.96
N PHE A 176 -12.95 -18.06 -6.39
CA PHE A 176 -11.91 -18.47 -5.46
C PHE A 176 -11.56 -17.30 -4.57
N LYS A 177 -11.38 -17.61 -3.28
CA LYS A 177 -10.99 -16.66 -2.25
C LYS A 177 -9.50 -16.80 -1.99
N ASP A 178 -8.85 -15.67 -1.91
CA ASP A 178 -7.45 -15.56 -1.54
C ASP A 178 -7.34 -14.62 -0.34
N ASP A 179 -6.43 -14.94 0.58
CA ASP A 179 -6.16 -14.13 1.77
C ASP A 179 -4.89 -13.31 1.54
N VAL A 180 -4.96 -12.03 1.86
CA VAL A 180 -3.85 -11.08 1.77
C VAL A 180 -3.58 -10.50 3.15
N ILE A 181 -2.33 -10.52 3.58
CA ILE A 181 -1.87 -9.86 4.80
C ILE A 181 -0.79 -8.86 4.46
N VAL A 182 -0.90 -7.67 5.03
CA VAL A 182 0.08 -6.58 4.94
C VAL A 182 0.62 -6.32 6.33
N ARG A 183 1.94 -6.19 6.46
CA ARG A 183 2.63 -5.91 7.73
C ARG A 183 3.55 -4.70 7.55
N VAL A 184 3.39 -3.68 8.38
CA VAL A 184 4.26 -2.50 8.42
C VAL A 184 5.02 -2.49 9.74
N ARG A 185 6.35 -2.47 9.67
CA ARG A 185 7.24 -2.51 10.83
C ARG A 185 8.46 -1.62 10.62
N PRO A 186 9.11 -1.14 11.68
CA PRO A 186 10.43 -0.54 11.55
C PRO A 186 11.46 -1.53 11.00
N GLU A 187 12.36 -1.05 10.15
CA GLU A 187 13.50 -1.79 9.63
C GLU A 187 14.78 -1.31 10.30
N TRP A 188 15.51 -2.24 10.92
CA TRP A 188 16.80 -1.96 11.53
C TRP A 188 17.91 -2.04 10.48
N GLY A 189 18.87 -1.11 10.54
CA GLY A 189 20.06 -1.13 9.70
C GLY A 189 20.28 0.19 8.95
N SER A 190 21.22 0.17 8.01
CA SER A 190 21.64 1.38 7.30
C SER A 190 20.53 1.97 6.43
N THR A 191 20.22 3.23 6.69
CA THR A 191 19.33 4.13 5.94
C THR A 191 19.89 4.49 4.57
N ALA A 192 21.22 4.39 4.38
CA ALA A 192 21.94 4.93 3.24
C ALA A 192 21.46 4.43 1.86
N ALA A 193 20.96 3.19 1.76
CA ALA A 193 20.40 2.68 0.51
C ALA A 193 19.04 3.32 0.19
N VAL A 194 18.20 3.49 1.19
CA VAL A 194 16.86 4.09 1.09
C VAL A 194 16.98 5.59 0.82
N GLU A 195 17.88 6.27 1.53
CA GLU A 195 18.15 7.70 1.35
C GLU A 195 18.75 8.03 -0.01
N ARG A 196 19.57 7.13 -0.59
CA ARG A 196 20.07 7.29 -1.96
C ARG A 196 18.96 7.27 -3.01
N ASP A 197 17.90 6.51 -2.79
CA ASP A 197 16.78 6.41 -3.71
C ASP A 197 15.76 7.54 -3.54
N VAL A 198 15.61 8.04 -2.31
CA VAL A 198 14.60 9.03 -1.92
C VAL A 198 15.14 10.48 -1.90
N GLY A 199 16.46 10.64 -1.79
CA GLY A 199 17.13 11.90 -1.50
C GLY A 199 17.21 12.16 0.01
N ALA A 200 18.40 12.51 0.49
CA ALA A 200 18.63 12.90 1.89
C ALA A 200 17.64 14.01 2.27
N GLY A 201 16.87 13.80 3.33
CA GLY A 201 15.97 14.82 3.84
C GLY A 201 16.77 15.93 4.52
N GLU A 202 16.38 17.18 4.32
CA GLU A 202 16.77 18.26 5.23
C GLU A 202 16.06 18.01 6.57
N GLY A 203 16.81 17.50 7.55
CA GLY A 203 16.27 17.07 8.84
C GLY A 203 17.26 17.35 9.97
N ALA A 204 16.74 17.81 11.10
CA ALA A 204 17.46 18.37 12.25
C ALA A 204 18.26 17.33 13.09
N GLY A 205 19.27 16.71 12.48
CA GLY A 205 20.37 16.05 13.23
C GLY A 205 20.10 14.67 13.82
N ARG A 206 19.02 13.97 13.42
CA ARG A 206 18.84 12.54 13.74
C ARG A 206 18.50 11.73 12.48
N GLU A 207 18.99 10.50 12.44
CA GLU A 207 18.79 9.54 11.35
C GLU A 207 17.30 9.23 11.15
N PRO A 208 16.81 9.21 9.90
CA PRO A 208 15.41 8.92 9.60
C PRO A 208 15.03 7.48 9.97
N VAL A 209 13.74 7.26 10.23
CA VAL A 209 13.21 5.91 10.49
C VAL A 209 12.79 5.29 9.16
N VAL A 210 13.31 4.10 8.87
CA VAL A 210 12.83 3.29 7.73
C VAL A 210 11.72 2.39 8.22
N LEU A 211 10.55 2.49 7.58
CA LEU A 211 9.45 1.55 7.77
C LEU A 211 9.39 0.61 6.57
N ARG A 212 9.33 -0.68 6.84
CA ARG A 212 9.21 -1.74 5.84
C ARG A 212 7.78 -2.26 5.79
N VAL A 213 7.26 -2.39 4.58
CA VAL A 213 5.96 -2.96 4.27
C VAL A 213 6.16 -4.32 3.60
N ASP A 214 5.75 -5.37 4.30
CA ASP A 214 5.72 -6.73 3.78
C ASP A 214 4.29 -7.12 3.40
N VAL A 215 4.12 -7.87 2.31
CA VAL A 215 2.83 -8.38 1.85
C VAL A 215 2.95 -9.87 1.57
N ARG A 216 1.98 -10.65 2.05
CA ARG A 216 1.81 -12.06 1.68
C ARG A 216 0.41 -12.28 1.13
N SER A 217 0.32 -13.09 0.08
CA SER A 217 -0.92 -13.40 -0.63
C SER A 217 -0.99 -14.89 -0.90
N LYS A 218 -2.08 -15.52 -0.48
CA LYS A 218 -2.24 -16.97 -0.53
C LYS A 218 -3.66 -17.36 -0.95
N SER A 219 -3.75 -18.34 -1.84
CA SER A 219 -5.04 -18.92 -2.24
C SER A 219 -5.55 -19.94 -1.23
N ARG A 220 -6.84 -19.88 -0.91
CA ARG A 220 -7.49 -20.87 -0.01
C ARG A 220 -7.61 -22.25 -0.64
N VAL A 221 -7.66 -22.32 -1.98
CA VAL A 221 -7.87 -23.55 -2.74
C VAL A 221 -6.99 -23.60 -3.98
N GLY A 222 -6.71 -24.81 -4.47
CA GLY A 222 -5.94 -25.05 -5.69
C GLY A 222 -4.46 -25.33 -5.43
N LYS A 223 -3.80 -26.05 -6.35
CA LYS A 223 -2.37 -26.39 -6.28
C LYS A 223 -1.46 -25.27 -6.78
N GLY A 224 -2.00 -24.34 -7.56
CA GLY A 224 -1.29 -23.18 -8.09
C GLY A 224 -2.26 -22.09 -8.55
N ASP A 225 -1.75 -20.88 -8.74
CA ASP A 225 -2.55 -19.67 -8.99
C ASP A 225 -2.23 -18.96 -10.31
N LEU A 226 -1.36 -19.56 -11.13
CA LEU A 226 -0.86 -18.98 -12.39
C LEU A 226 -0.32 -17.54 -12.21
N ALA A 227 0.46 -17.33 -11.15
CA ALA A 227 1.04 -16.05 -10.73
C ALA A 227 0.01 -14.99 -10.30
N ALA A 228 -1.24 -15.37 -10.00
CA ALA A 228 -2.25 -14.41 -9.57
C ALA A 228 -1.90 -13.70 -8.25
N ASN A 229 -1.35 -14.41 -7.26
CA ASN A 229 -0.89 -13.80 -6.00
C ASN A 229 0.28 -12.85 -6.23
N ALA A 230 1.22 -13.23 -7.09
CA ALA A 230 2.37 -12.39 -7.47
C ALA A 230 1.93 -11.08 -8.14
N ARG A 231 1.08 -11.16 -9.17
CA ARG A 231 0.51 -9.97 -9.85
C ARG A 231 -0.28 -9.10 -8.88
N ARG A 232 -1.04 -9.71 -7.97
CA ARG A 232 -1.82 -9.00 -6.96
C ARG A 232 -0.94 -8.20 -6.02
N ILE A 233 0.12 -8.80 -5.48
CA ILE A 233 1.07 -8.12 -4.60
C ILE A 233 1.68 -6.92 -5.34
N ARG A 234 2.13 -7.11 -6.58
CA ARG A 234 2.70 -6.02 -7.40
C ARG A 234 1.71 -4.86 -7.58
N MET A 235 0.50 -5.15 -8.04
CA MET A 235 -0.55 -4.14 -8.23
C MET A 235 -0.90 -3.39 -6.94
N PHE A 236 -0.97 -4.11 -5.81
CA PHE A 236 -1.25 -3.50 -4.52
C PHE A 236 -0.11 -2.59 -4.07
N LEU A 237 1.15 -3.02 -4.18
CA LEU A 237 2.32 -2.23 -3.81
C LEU A 237 2.46 -0.96 -4.67
N ASP A 238 2.17 -1.04 -5.97
CA ASP A 238 2.20 0.13 -6.86
C ASP A 238 1.13 1.18 -6.47
N LYS A 239 -0.09 0.72 -6.14
CA LYS A 239 -1.13 1.59 -5.61
C LYS A 239 -0.75 2.16 -4.25
N LEU A 240 -0.28 1.31 -3.34
CA LEU A 240 0.11 1.72 -2.00
C LEU A 240 1.23 2.77 -2.02
N ARG A 241 2.24 2.61 -2.89
CA ARG A 241 3.25 3.65 -3.10
C ARG A 241 2.61 4.99 -3.45
N THR A 242 1.73 4.99 -4.44
CA THR A 242 1.04 6.21 -4.90
C THR A 242 0.26 6.87 -3.75
N GLU A 243 -0.49 6.08 -2.99
CA GLU A 243 -1.27 6.59 -1.86
C GLU A 243 -0.37 7.12 -0.72
N LEU A 244 0.74 6.44 -0.41
CA LEU A 244 1.70 6.89 0.60
C LEU A 244 2.36 8.22 0.20
N GLU A 245 2.74 8.37 -1.06
CA GLU A 245 3.30 9.61 -1.61
C GLU A 245 2.28 10.75 -1.55
N GLN A 246 0.99 10.48 -1.81
CA GLN A 246 -0.09 11.46 -1.64
C GLN A 246 -0.29 11.90 -0.18
N GLN A 247 0.02 11.02 0.78
CA GLN A 247 0.05 11.36 2.21
C GLN A 247 1.34 12.13 2.61
N GLY A 248 2.19 12.50 1.66
CA GLY A 248 3.44 13.22 1.89
C GLY A 248 4.57 12.35 2.42
N LEU A 249 4.42 11.02 2.38
CA LEU A 249 5.47 10.09 2.79
C LEU A 249 6.43 9.83 1.64
N LYS A 250 7.71 9.76 1.97
CA LYS A 250 8.75 9.44 1.01
C LYS A 250 8.91 7.93 0.89
N VAL A 251 8.82 7.38 -0.32
CA VAL A 251 8.87 5.93 -0.57
C VAL A 251 10.05 5.58 -1.46
N ALA A 252 10.85 4.60 -1.07
CA ALA A 252 11.98 4.17 -1.88
C ALA A 252 11.52 3.42 -3.13
N THR A 253 12.14 3.75 -4.26
CA THR A 253 11.97 3.00 -5.49
C THR A 253 12.83 1.73 -5.42
N ASN A 254 12.21 0.56 -5.27
CA ASN A 254 12.92 -0.70 -5.54
C ASN A 254 13.29 -0.69 -7.04
N LYS A 255 14.53 -0.33 -7.38
CA LYS A 255 15.07 -0.16 -8.74
C LYS A 255 15.14 -1.44 -9.59
N LEU A 256 14.28 -2.41 -9.35
CA LEU A 256 14.21 -3.67 -10.10
C LEU A 256 13.04 -3.76 -11.08
N ALA A 257 12.29 -2.68 -11.34
CA ALA A 257 11.12 -2.72 -12.21
C ALA A 257 11.28 -1.87 -13.49
N LYS A 258 12.04 -2.41 -14.45
CA LYS A 258 11.64 -2.43 -15.87
C LYS A 258 12.02 -3.80 -16.44
N GLN A 259 11.10 -4.75 -16.33
CA GLN A 259 11.03 -5.92 -17.22
C GLN A 259 9.68 -5.85 -17.90
#